data_AF-A0A1T4N0W7-F1
#
_entry.id   AF-A0A1T4N0W7-F1
#
_cell.length_a   1.000
_cell.length_b   1.000
_cell.length_c   1.000
_cell.angle_alpha   90.00
_cell.angle_beta   90.00
_cell.angle_gamma   90.00
#
_symmetry.space_group_name_H-M   'P 1'
#
loop_
_entity.id
_entity.type
_entity.pdbx_description
1 polymer ?
#
loop_
_entity_poly.entity_id
_entity_poly.type
_entity_poly.pdbx_seq_one_letter_code
_entity_poly.pdbx_strand_id
1 'polypeptide(L)' 'MRCLTVEDDVTSRLLLQRILSVYGCCDVTVNDLEALVAFDLAHMEGMPYDMT' A
#
# COMPACT_ATOMS: atom_id res chain seq x y z
N MET A 1 9.79 4.05 -5.06
CA MET A 1 8.99 2.81 -5.09
C MET A 1 7.68 3.10 -4.40
N ARG A 2 6.57 2.62 -4.97
CA ARG A 2 5.26 2.64 -4.30
C ARG A 2 4.93 1.22 -3.88
N CYS A 3 4.65 1.04 -2.59
CA CYS A 3 4.18 -0.23 -2.05
C CYS A 3 2.73 -0.11 -1.61
N LEU A 4 1.93 -1.14 -1.92
CA LEU A 4 0.60 -1.33 -1.36
C LEU A 4 0.69 -2.44 -0.31
N THR A 5 0.31 -2.13 0.93
CA THR A 5 0.39 -3.06 2.06
C THR A 5 -1.01 -3.33 2.59
N VAL A 6 -1.42 -4.60 2.61
CA VAL A 6 -2.74 -5.03 3.09
C VAL A 6 -2.56 -5.68 4.46
N GLU A 7 -2.98 -4.99 5.52
CA GLU A 7 -2.77 -5.44 6.91
C GLU A 7 -3.99 -5.13 7.79
N ASP A 8 -4.59 -6.19 8.33
CA ASP A 8 -5.76 -6.11 9.22
C ASP A 8 -5.37 -5.65 10.63
N ASP A 9 -4.21 -6.07 11.14
CA ASP A 9 -3.69 -5.67 12.45
C ASP A 9 -3.10 -4.25 12.46
N VAL A 10 -3.60 -3.42 13.38
CA VAL A 10 -3.22 -2.00 13.51
C VAL A 10 -1.76 -1.83 13.93
N THR A 11 -1.23 -2.73 14.76
CA THR A 11 0.15 -2.63 15.25
C THR A 11 1.14 -2.94 14.13
N SER A 12 0.90 -4.04 13.41
CA SER A 12 1.69 -4.48 12.27
C SER A 12 1.68 -3.43 11.16
N ARG A 13 0.51 -2.83 10.89
CA ARG A 13 0.35 -1.72 9.95
C ARG A 13 1.21 -0.50 10.26
N LEU A 14 1.18 -0.02 11.50
CA LEU A 14 1.98 1.12 11.95
C LEU A 14 3.49 0.83 11.89
N LEU A 15 3.88 -0.40 12.22
CA LEU A 15 5.26 -0.85 12.13
C LEU A 15 5.74 -0.86 10.67
N LEU A 16 4.99 -1.48 9.77
CA LEU A 16 5.31 -1.56 8.35
C LEU A 16 5.33 -0.18 7.70
N GLN A 17 4.36 0.69 8.01
CA GLN A 17 4.34 2.06 7.50
C GLN A 17 5.60 2.82 7.91
N ARG A 18 6.07 2.67 9.17
CA ARG A 18 7.32 3.28 9.63
C ARG A 18 8.54 2.73 8.88
N ILE A 19 8.64 1.40 8.75
CA ILE A 19 9.76 0.76 8.05
C ILE A 19 9.80 1.17 6.58
N LEU A 20 8.64 1.20 5.91
CA LEU A 20 8.52 1.45 4.48
C LEU A 20 8.58 2.94 4.11
N SER A 21 8.27 3.83 5.06
CA SER A 21 8.34 5.29 4.85
C SER A 21 9.72 5.79 4.37
N VAL A 22 10.79 5.05 4.69
CA VAL A 22 12.16 5.39 4.31
C VAL A 22 12.44 5.06 2.84
N TYR A 23 11.66 4.16 2.24
CA TYR A 23 11.86 3.63 0.88
C TYR A 23 10.93 4.28 -0.16
N GLY A 24 9.86 4.95 0.27
CA GLY A 24 8.95 5.65 -0.63
C GLY A 24 7.54 5.81 -0.07
N CYS A 25 6.60 6.07 -0.99
CA CYS A 25 5.18 6.21 -0.63
C CYS A 25 4.58 4.82 -0.42
N CYS A 26 4.00 4.61 0.75
CA CYS A 26 3.40 3.33 1.13
C CYS A 26 1.91 3.54 1.36
N ASP A 27 1.11 3.01 0.46
CA ASP A 27 -0.34 2.98 0.58
C ASP A 27 -0.73 1.76 1.40
N VAL A 28 -1.69 1.95 2.31
CA VAL A 28 -2.02 0.96 3.31
C VAL A 28 -3.52 0.77 3.36
N THR A 29 -3.96 -0.47 3.20
CA THR A 29 -5.38 -0.84 3.16
C THR A 29 -5.67 -1.90 4.20
N VAL A 30 -6.89 -1.91 4.73
CA VAL A 30 -7.27 -2.80 5.84
C VAL A 30 -7.91 -4.10 5.35
N ASN A 31 -8.46 -4.06 4.15
CA ASN A 31 -9.23 -5.16 3.59
C ASN A 31 -8.94 -5.34 2.09
N ASP A 32 -9.28 -6.53 1.60
CA ASP A 32 -8.99 -6.96 0.23
C ASP A 32 -9.67 -6.07 -0.81
N LEU A 33 -10.86 -5.55 -0.49
CA LEU A 33 -11.61 -4.65 -1.36
C LEU A 33 -10.94 -3.28 -1.49
N GLU A 34 -10.51 -2.67 -0.39
CA GLU A 34 -9.75 -1.42 -0.42
C GLU A 34 -8.43 -1.61 -1.17
N ALA A 35 -7.77 -2.76 -1.02
CA ALA A 35 -6.54 -3.07 -1.75
C ALA A 35 -6.79 -3.08 -3.27
N LEU A 36 -7.85 -3.74 -3.73
CA LEU A 36 -8.24 -3.76 -5.14
C LEU A 36 -8.60 -2.38 -5.67
N VAL A 37 -9.35 -1.58 -4.89
CA VAL A 37 -9.72 -0.21 -5.27
C VAL A 37 -8.49 0.68 -5.34
N ALA A 38 -7.58 0.61 -4.37
CA ALA A 38 -6.34 1.38 -4.37
C ALA A 38 -5.41 0.97 -5.51
N PHE A 39 -5.40 -0.32 -5.87
CA PHE A 39 -4.67 -0.83 -7.02
C PHE A 39 -5.23 -0.27 -8.34
N ASP A 40 -6.54 -0.35 -8.54
CA ASP A 40 -7.20 0.15 -9.75
C ASP A 40 -7.03 1.67 -9.89
N LEU A 41 -7.19 2.41 -8.78
CA LEU A 41 -6.97 3.86 -8.73
C LEU A 41 -5.53 4.23 -9.12
N ALA A 42 -4.53 3.55 -8.56
CA ALA A 42 -3.14 3.77 -8.90
C ALA A 42 -2.83 3.49 -10.38
N HIS A 43 -3.51 2.49 -10.97
CA HIS A 43 -3.42 2.19 -12.40
C HIS A 43 -4.05 3.30 -13.26
N MET A 44 -5.24 3.77 -12.87
CA MET A 44 -5.94 4.88 -13.53
C MET A 44 -5.16 6.21 -13.45
N GLU A 45 -4.46 6.45 -12.35
CA GLU A 45 -3.62 7.63 -12.15
C GLU A 45 -2.27 7.56 -12.89
N GLY A 46 -1.99 6.46 -13.61
CA GLY A 46 -0.74 6.27 -14.35
C GLY A 46 0.48 6.02 -13.44
N MET A 47 0.25 5.69 -12.17
CA MET A 47 1.28 5.43 -11.17
C MET A 47 1.06 4.07 -10.49
N PRO A 48 1.10 2.95 -11.26
CA PRO A 48 0.88 1.61 -10.72
C PRO A 48 1.96 1.20 -9.70
N TYR A 49 1.61 0.28 -8.81
CA TYR A 49 2.57 -0.29 -7.85
C TYR A 49 3.55 -1.23 -8.55
N ASP A 50 4.81 -1.22 -8.09
CA ASP A 50 5.86 -2.07 -8.63
C ASP A 50 5.67 -3.53 -8.15
N MET A 51 5.53 -4.48 -9.07
CA MET A 51 5.47 -5.93 -8.79
C MET A 51 6.85 -6.60 -8.89
N THR A 52 7.89 -6.02 -8.33
CA THR A 52 9.25 -6.64 -8.30
C THR A 52 9.42 -7.59 -7.13
#